data_AF-A0A1Z1WLF9-F1
#
_entry.id   AF-A0A1Z1WLF9-F1
#
_cell.length_a   1.000
_cell.length_b   1.000
_cell.length_c   1.000
_cell.angle_alpha   90.00
_cell.angle_beta   90.00
_cell.angle_gamma   90.00
#
_symmetry.space_group_name_H-M   'P 1'
#
loop_
_entity.id
_entity.type
_entity.pdbx_description
1 polymer ?
#
loop_
_entity_poly.entity_id
_entity_poly.type
_entity_poly.pdbx_seq_one_letter_code
_entity_poly.pdbx_strand_id
1 'polypeptide(L)'
;MDIVPNHMAAVPRHNRALWEVLREGPDSPYARWFDIDWEAGDGKVLLPVLGRRLGRELEHLRVEGGVLRHHDQEFPLRAGTEGLPLPRLLDAQWYRLAWWRLARTEINYRRFFTISDLIAVRVEDPEVFDATHATVLQLLAEGVVDGLRVDHPDGLADPGAYLQRLHEATGGRWTAVEKILPTGSRCPPPGRSRAPRATTRCGTSTGSSRTRRAPPNSSPATARSRRRPPTAAGTGRRRCGAPRTRSFTRELAAEVDRLTRGRRRCARRIPRCATTRRGRCGRRCGNSSYVLRSTVRTPPGAPIPRRS
;
A
#
# COMPACT_ATOMS: atom_id res chain seq x y z
N MET A 1 -6.37 -19.48 8.55
CA MET A 1 -7.18 -18.55 7.74
C MET A 1 -6.27 -17.55 7.04
N ASP A 2 -6.56 -17.20 5.79
CA ASP A 2 -5.83 -16.15 5.05
C ASP A 2 -6.41 -14.77 5.40
N ILE A 3 -5.56 -13.76 5.59
CA ILE A 3 -5.95 -12.39 5.90
C ILE A 3 -5.21 -11.39 5.00
N VAL A 4 -5.90 -10.30 4.63
CA VAL A 4 -5.40 -9.29 3.69
C VAL A 4 -5.35 -7.90 4.35
N PRO A 5 -4.26 -7.57 5.06
CA PRO A 5 -4.18 -6.32 5.84
C PRO A 5 -3.83 -5.11 4.98
N ASN A 6 -3.26 -5.30 3.79
CA ASN A 6 -2.67 -4.19 3.03
C ASN A 6 -3.72 -3.30 2.33
N HIS A 7 -4.87 -3.86 1.94
CA HIS A 7 -5.78 -3.19 1.02
C HIS A 7 -7.22 -3.69 1.11
N MET A 8 -8.15 -2.88 0.61
CA MET A 8 -9.58 -3.20 0.48
C MET A 8 -10.08 -2.85 -0.92
N ALA A 9 -11.24 -3.38 -1.29
CA ALA A 9 -11.91 -3.01 -2.53
C ALA A 9 -12.24 -1.50 -2.53
N ALA A 10 -11.87 -0.80 -3.61
CA ALA A 10 -12.18 0.61 -3.87
C ALA A 10 -13.57 0.77 -4.50
N VAL A 11 -14.54 -0.01 -4.01
CA VAL A 11 -15.94 -0.04 -4.48
C VAL A 11 -16.83 0.51 -3.36
N PRO A 12 -17.24 1.79 -3.43
CA PRO A 12 -17.85 2.48 -2.29
C PRO A 12 -19.08 1.78 -1.71
N ARG A 13 -19.97 1.27 -2.56
CA ARG A 13 -21.20 0.55 -2.13
C ARG A 13 -20.97 -0.67 -1.24
N HIS A 14 -19.77 -1.25 -1.26
CA HIS A 14 -19.40 -2.41 -0.42
C HIS A 14 -18.33 -2.08 0.62
N ASN A 15 -17.91 -0.82 0.69
CA ASN A 15 -16.85 -0.36 1.58
C ASN A 15 -17.34 0.88 2.32
N ARG A 16 -17.98 0.67 3.47
CA ARG A 16 -18.54 1.76 4.29
C ARG A 16 -17.50 2.82 4.64
N ALA A 17 -16.28 2.43 5.03
CA ALA A 17 -15.23 3.37 5.36
C ALA A 17 -14.90 4.27 4.15
N LEU A 18 -14.77 3.70 2.95
CA LEU A 18 -14.54 4.48 1.74
C LEU A 18 -15.75 5.36 1.39
N TRP A 19 -16.98 4.84 1.52
CA TRP A 19 -18.20 5.61 1.31
C TRP A 19 -18.20 6.89 2.14
N GLU A 20 -17.91 6.79 3.44
CA GLU A 20 -17.85 7.95 4.32
C GLU A 20 -16.76 8.95 3.92
N VAL A 21 -15.59 8.45 3.50
CA VAL A 21 -14.52 9.31 2.97
C VAL A 21 -14.94 10.05 1.70
N LEU A 22 -15.69 9.42 0.81
CA LEU A 22 -16.18 10.07 -0.40
C LEU A 22 -17.31 11.08 -0.12
N ARG A 23 -18.07 10.86 0.96
CA ARG A 23 -19.17 11.75 1.40
C ARG A 23 -18.67 12.98 2.15
N GLU A 24 -17.76 12.78 3.08
CA GLU A 24 -17.31 13.79 4.06
C GLU A 24 -15.92 14.35 3.74
N GLY A 25 -15.16 13.68 2.86
CA GLY A 25 -13.85 14.14 2.41
C GLY A 25 -12.77 13.96 3.49
N PRO A 26 -11.79 14.90 3.57
CA PRO A 26 -10.68 14.84 4.53
C PRO A 26 -11.13 14.84 6.01
N ASP A 27 -12.32 15.36 6.30
CA ASP A 27 -12.86 15.47 7.65
C ASP A 27 -13.53 14.17 8.13
N SER A 28 -13.69 13.17 7.24
CA SER A 28 -14.24 11.87 7.61
C SER A 28 -13.37 11.20 8.69
N PRO A 29 -13.96 10.56 9.71
CA PRO A 29 -13.19 9.76 10.66
C PRO A 29 -12.42 8.61 9.99
N TYR A 30 -12.89 8.18 8.81
CA TYR A 30 -12.26 7.13 8.02
C TYR A 30 -11.19 7.66 7.05
N ALA A 31 -11.00 8.98 6.91
CA ALA A 31 -10.01 9.55 5.98
C ALA A 31 -8.59 9.05 6.30
N ARG A 32 -8.27 8.82 7.59
CA ARG A 32 -6.98 8.27 8.03
C ARG A 32 -6.78 6.79 7.69
N TRP A 33 -7.85 6.04 7.43
CA TRP A 33 -7.79 4.60 7.16
C TRP A 33 -7.10 4.29 5.84
N PHE A 34 -7.22 5.20 4.86
CA PHE A 34 -6.68 5.01 3.53
C PHE A 34 -5.46 5.88 3.29
N ASP A 35 -4.57 5.39 2.44
CA ASP A 35 -3.34 6.09 2.11
C ASP A 35 -3.52 7.04 0.91
N ILE A 36 -4.28 8.14 1.13
CA ILE A 36 -4.67 9.15 0.15
C ILE A 36 -3.71 10.37 0.21
N ASP A 37 -3.22 10.82 -0.96
CA ASP A 37 -2.50 12.06 -1.19
C ASP A 37 -3.51 13.17 -1.56
N TRP A 38 -4.12 13.77 -0.55
CA TRP A 38 -5.13 14.83 -0.70
C TRP A 38 -4.58 16.08 -1.41
N GLU A 39 -3.31 16.41 -1.21
CA GLU A 39 -2.63 17.55 -1.88
C GLU A 39 -2.57 17.31 -3.40
N ALA A 40 -2.24 16.10 -3.83
CA ALA A 40 -2.16 15.76 -5.26
C ALA A 40 -3.53 15.73 -5.96
N GLY A 41 -4.60 15.52 -5.20
CA GLY A 41 -5.96 15.48 -5.70
C GLY A 41 -6.72 16.79 -5.55
N ASP A 42 -6.07 17.88 -5.11
CA ASP A 42 -6.72 19.16 -4.79
C ASP A 42 -7.91 18.98 -3.83
N GLY A 43 -7.69 18.22 -2.76
CA GLY A 43 -8.71 17.87 -1.78
C GLY A 43 -9.70 16.78 -2.21
N LYS A 44 -9.55 16.21 -3.41
CA LYS A 44 -10.46 15.17 -3.94
C LYS A 44 -9.79 13.82 -4.12
N VAL A 45 -10.56 12.75 -4.05
CA VAL A 45 -10.15 11.40 -4.40
C VAL A 45 -10.41 11.14 -5.90
N LEU A 46 -9.39 10.75 -6.66
CA LEU A 46 -9.57 10.37 -8.06
C LEU A 46 -10.06 8.92 -8.15
N LEU A 47 -11.25 8.70 -8.70
CA LEU A 47 -11.83 7.37 -8.91
C LEU A 47 -11.80 7.01 -10.41
N PRO A 48 -10.87 6.14 -10.86
CA PRO A 48 -10.66 5.83 -12.27
C PRO A 48 -11.64 4.75 -12.78
N VAL A 49 -12.93 5.03 -12.67
CA VAL A 49 -14.02 4.04 -12.85
C VAL A 49 -14.76 4.17 -14.19
N LEU A 50 -14.49 5.23 -14.96
CA LEU A 50 -15.21 5.51 -16.20
C LEU A 50 -14.56 4.80 -17.40
N GLY A 51 -15.40 4.30 -18.30
CA GLY A 51 -14.97 3.69 -19.57
C GLY A 51 -14.32 4.69 -20.53
N ARG A 52 -14.82 5.93 -20.55
CA ARG A 52 -14.29 7.06 -21.34
C ARG A 52 -14.05 8.29 -20.45
N ARG A 53 -13.65 9.41 -21.06
CA ARG A 53 -13.51 10.70 -20.36
C ARG A 53 -14.89 11.19 -19.89
N LEU A 54 -14.93 11.85 -18.73
CA LEU A 54 -16.15 12.30 -18.06
C LEU A 54 -17.17 12.98 -19.01
N GLY A 55 -16.72 13.89 -19.88
CA GLY A 55 -17.62 14.58 -20.82
C GLY A 55 -18.37 13.66 -21.80
N ARG A 56 -17.89 12.44 -22.04
CA ARG A 56 -18.57 11.40 -22.85
C ARG A 56 -19.40 10.43 -22.02
N GLU A 57 -19.40 10.59 -20.70
CA GLU A 57 -20.10 9.72 -19.74
C GLU A 57 -21.19 10.48 -18.97
N LEU A 58 -21.32 11.80 -19.20
CA LEU A 58 -22.31 12.65 -18.52
C LEU A 58 -23.74 12.16 -18.71
N GLU A 59 -24.09 11.65 -19.89
CA GLU A 59 -25.42 11.13 -20.20
C GLU A 59 -25.77 9.83 -19.44
N HIS A 60 -24.75 9.12 -18.94
CA HIS A 60 -24.89 7.90 -18.14
C HIS A 60 -24.86 8.17 -16.63
N LEU A 61 -24.66 9.43 -16.21
CA LEU A 61 -24.64 9.83 -14.81
C LEU A 61 -26.01 10.37 -14.40
N ARG A 62 -26.56 9.81 -13.32
CA ARG A 62 -27.88 10.22 -12.79
C ARG A 62 -27.82 10.34 -11.28
N VAL A 63 -28.58 11.29 -10.74
CA VAL A 63 -28.82 11.39 -9.30
C VAL A 63 -30.16 10.74 -8.99
N GLU A 64 -30.14 9.73 -8.14
CA GLU A 64 -31.33 8.96 -7.76
C GLU A 64 -31.15 8.45 -6.32
N GLY A 65 -32.20 8.52 -5.50
CA GLY A 65 -32.13 7.98 -4.13
C GLY A 65 -31.06 8.63 -3.24
N GLY A 66 -30.67 9.88 -3.51
CA GLY A 66 -29.63 10.59 -2.75
C GLY A 66 -28.19 10.17 -3.09
N VAL A 67 -27.99 9.42 -4.17
CA VAL A 67 -26.67 8.97 -4.64
C VAL A 67 -26.45 9.34 -6.10
N LEU A 68 -25.18 9.45 -6.50
CA LEU A 68 -24.78 9.54 -7.89
C LEU A 68 -24.60 8.12 -8.44
N ARG A 69 -25.30 7.79 -9.52
CA ARG A 69 -25.23 6.51 -10.22
C ARG A 69 -24.51 6.63 -11.56
N HIS A 70 -23.64 5.68 -11.86
CA HIS A 70 -23.04 5.43 -13.17
C HIS A 70 -23.16 3.94 -13.49
N HIS A 71 -24.14 3.57 -14.32
CA HIS A 71 -24.55 2.17 -14.49
C HIS A 71 -24.84 1.52 -13.12
N ASP A 72 -24.18 0.40 -12.79
CA ASP A 72 -24.34 -0.31 -11.51
C ASP A 72 -23.53 0.31 -10.35
N GLN A 73 -22.73 1.35 -10.61
CA GLN A 73 -21.88 1.98 -9.61
C GLN A 73 -22.64 3.08 -8.89
N GLU A 74 -22.48 3.13 -7.57
CA GLU A 74 -23.11 4.13 -6.70
C GLU A 74 -22.04 4.88 -5.91
N PHE A 75 -22.19 6.20 -5.85
CA PHE A 75 -21.31 7.11 -5.13
C PHE A 75 -22.14 8.03 -4.22
N PRO A 76 -21.67 8.31 -2.99
CA PRO A 76 -22.36 9.25 -2.12
C PRO A 76 -22.35 10.66 -2.70
N LEU A 77 -23.35 11.45 -2.35
CA LEU A 77 -23.32 12.89 -2.55
C LEU A 77 -22.76 13.58 -1.31
N ARG A 78 -21.94 14.60 -1.51
CA ARG A 78 -21.55 15.54 -0.47
C ARG A 78 -22.80 16.28 0.01
N ALA A 79 -22.96 16.36 1.33
CA ALA A 79 -24.09 17.06 1.94
C ALA A 79 -24.23 18.50 1.41
N GLY A 80 -25.45 18.88 1.03
CA GLY A 80 -25.77 20.21 0.50
C GLY A 80 -25.49 20.39 -1.00
N THR A 81 -25.16 19.31 -1.72
CA THR A 81 -24.92 19.36 -3.18
C THR A 81 -26.04 18.75 -4.01
N GLU A 82 -27.06 18.17 -3.37
CA GLU A 82 -28.09 17.32 -3.98
C GLU A 82 -28.96 18.08 -5.01
N GLY A 83 -29.18 19.38 -4.79
CA GLY A 83 -29.95 20.23 -5.70
C GLY A 83 -29.15 20.88 -6.83
N LEU A 84 -27.83 20.64 -6.91
CA LEU A 84 -26.99 21.27 -7.93
C LEU A 84 -27.19 20.61 -9.30
N PRO A 85 -27.14 21.39 -10.41
CA PRO A 85 -27.07 20.81 -11.75
C PRO A 85 -25.85 19.89 -11.89
N LEU A 86 -26.00 18.79 -12.64
CA LEU A 86 -25.02 17.69 -12.69
C LEU A 86 -23.54 18.14 -12.85
N PRO A 87 -23.17 19.06 -13.76
CA PRO A 87 -21.77 19.51 -13.85
C PRO A 87 -21.26 20.16 -12.56
N ARG A 88 -22.07 21.03 -11.93
CA ARG A 88 -21.74 21.70 -10.66
C ARG A 88 -21.75 20.73 -9.49
N LEU A 89 -22.66 19.76 -9.50
CA LEU A 89 -22.71 18.68 -8.53
C LEU A 89 -21.41 17.88 -8.55
N LEU A 90 -20.96 17.43 -9.73
CA LEU A 90 -19.71 16.66 -9.89
C LEU A 90 -18.50 17.46 -9.41
N ASP A 91 -18.45 18.77 -9.71
CA ASP A 91 -17.38 19.66 -9.27
C ASP A 91 -17.39 19.90 -7.74
N ALA A 92 -18.53 19.76 -7.07
CA ALA A 92 -18.64 20.00 -5.62
C ALA A 92 -18.23 18.78 -4.76
N GLN A 93 -18.17 17.57 -5.36
CA GLN A 93 -17.87 16.34 -4.63
C GLN A 93 -16.43 16.29 -4.12
N TRP A 94 -16.21 15.48 -3.07
CA TRP A 94 -14.88 15.13 -2.55
C TRP A 94 -14.16 14.07 -3.39
N TYR A 95 -14.72 13.71 -4.54
CA TYR A 95 -14.13 12.80 -5.49
C TYR A 95 -14.28 13.30 -6.90
N ARG A 96 -13.46 12.76 -7.80
CA ARG A 96 -13.51 12.99 -9.23
C ARG A 96 -13.57 11.65 -9.94
N LEU A 97 -14.70 11.41 -10.61
CA LEU A 97 -14.82 10.27 -11.53
C LEU A 97 -13.95 10.53 -12.75
N ALA A 98 -13.08 9.57 -13.07
CA ALA A 98 -12.07 9.70 -14.10
C ALA A 98 -12.05 8.49 -15.03
N TRP A 99 -11.55 8.70 -16.24
CA TRP A 99 -11.29 7.63 -17.19
C TRP A 99 -10.27 6.65 -16.63
N TRP A 100 -10.54 5.34 -16.68
CA TRP A 100 -9.70 4.31 -16.07
C TRP A 100 -8.21 4.40 -16.44
N ARG A 101 -7.88 4.87 -17.65
CA ARG A 101 -6.48 5.01 -18.10
C ARG A 101 -5.70 6.09 -17.35
N LEU A 102 -6.38 7.08 -16.77
CA LEU A 102 -5.75 8.14 -15.98
C LEU A 102 -5.20 7.62 -14.65
N ALA A 103 -5.61 6.42 -14.20
CA ALA A 103 -5.06 5.81 -13.00
C ALA A 103 -3.53 5.67 -13.02
N ARG A 104 -2.92 5.56 -14.20
CA ARG A 104 -1.46 5.38 -14.35
C ARG A 104 -0.66 6.64 -13.98
N THR A 105 -1.29 7.80 -14.09
CA THR A 105 -0.61 9.11 -14.02
C THR A 105 -1.19 10.03 -12.96
N GLU A 106 -2.47 9.91 -12.63
CA GLU A 106 -3.18 10.88 -11.79
C GLU A 106 -3.75 10.28 -10.51
N ILE A 107 -3.70 8.96 -10.30
CA ILE A 107 -4.29 8.36 -9.09
C ILE A 107 -3.59 8.87 -7.85
N ASN A 108 -4.37 9.25 -6.84
CA ASN A 108 -3.85 9.92 -5.65
C ASN A 108 -4.03 9.10 -4.38
N TYR A 109 -4.20 7.79 -4.48
CA TYR A 109 -4.13 6.89 -3.33
C TYR A 109 -3.18 5.73 -3.63
N ARG A 110 -2.58 5.14 -2.58
CA ARG A 110 -1.72 3.96 -2.74
C ARG A 110 -2.60 2.75 -3.09
N ARG A 111 -2.15 1.97 -4.08
CA ARG A 111 -2.84 0.78 -4.58
C ARG A 111 -2.11 -0.51 -4.21
N PHE A 112 -2.78 -1.64 -4.37
CA PHE A 112 -2.11 -2.93 -4.53
C PHE A 112 -1.59 -3.08 -5.97
N PHE A 113 -0.27 -3.00 -6.14
CA PHE A 113 0.37 -2.90 -7.45
C PHE A 113 -0.24 -1.80 -8.32
N THR A 114 -0.79 -2.15 -9.49
CA THR A 114 -1.39 -1.26 -10.47
C THR A 114 -2.92 -1.38 -10.52
N ILE A 115 -3.51 -2.12 -9.58
CA ILE A 115 -4.95 -2.41 -9.55
C ILE A 115 -5.66 -1.26 -8.84
N SER A 116 -6.36 -0.43 -9.61
CA SER A 116 -7.07 0.75 -9.09
C SER A 116 -8.22 0.39 -8.17
N ASP A 117 -8.80 -0.80 -8.35
CA ASP A 117 -9.93 -1.29 -7.55
C ASP A 117 -9.50 -1.76 -6.15
N LEU A 118 -8.22 -1.65 -5.79
CA LEU A 118 -7.68 -2.04 -4.49
C LEU A 118 -6.96 -0.85 -3.84
N ILE A 119 -7.64 -0.18 -2.92
CA ILE A 119 -7.12 0.95 -2.15
C ILE A 119 -6.38 0.45 -0.91
N ALA A 120 -5.18 0.98 -0.67
CA ALA A 120 -4.37 0.56 0.45
C ALA A 120 -4.86 1.11 1.79
N VAL A 121 -4.82 0.26 2.81
CA VAL A 121 -5.22 0.55 4.18
C VAL A 121 -3.97 0.82 5.03
N ARG A 122 -4.11 1.76 5.96
CA ARG A 122 -3.04 2.22 6.86
C ARG A 122 -3.03 1.45 8.18
N VAL A 123 -2.83 0.14 8.10
CA VAL A 123 -2.80 -0.76 9.28
C VAL A 123 -1.62 -0.51 10.23
N GLU A 124 -0.69 0.39 9.90
CA GLU A 124 0.29 0.91 10.86
C GLU A 124 -0.36 1.78 11.95
N ASP A 125 -1.55 2.34 11.69
CA ASP A 125 -2.36 3.04 12.67
C ASP A 125 -3.05 2.01 13.60
N PRO A 126 -2.86 2.11 14.93
CA PRO A 126 -3.46 1.18 15.89
C PRO A 126 -4.97 1.03 15.75
N GLU A 127 -5.70 2.14 15.56
CA GLU A 127 -7.16 2.11 15.50
C GLU A 127 -7.66 1.42 14.22
N VAL A 128 -6.91 1.58 13.12
CA VAL A 128 -7.19 0.89 11.86
C VAL A 128 -6.89 -0.59 11.99
N PHE A 129 -5.78 -0.96 12.65
CA PHE A 129 -5.47 -2.35 12.93
C PHE A 129 -6.59 -2.99 13.76
N ASP A 130 -6.96 -2.39 14.89
CA ASP A 130 -7.95 -2.92 15.81
C ASP A 130 -9.30 -3.12 15.10
N ALA A 131 -9.75 -2.12 14.34
CA ALA A 131 -11.02 -2.19 13.62
C ALA A 131 -11.01 -3.23 12.49
N THR A 132 -9.91 -3.35 11.74
CA THR A 132 -9.81 -4.31 10.61
C THR A 132 -9.55 -5.75 11.06
N HIS A 133 -9.01 -5.95 12.27
CA HIS A 133 -8.68 -7.27 12.81
C HIS A 133 -9.68 -7.77 13.84
N ALA A 134 -10.65 -6.97 14.29
CA ALA A 134 -11.63 -7.32 15.31
C ALA A 134 -12.27 -8.71 15.09
N THR A 135 -12.85 -8.94 13.91
CA THR A 135 -13.47 -10.24 13.58
C THR A 135 -12.44 -11.38 13.48
N VAL A 136 -11.24 -11.12 12.95
CA VAL A 136 -10.18 -12.13 12.87
C VAL A 136 -9.75 -12.58 14.27
N LEU A 137 -9.59 -11.63 15.18
CA LEU A 137 -9.22 -11.90 16.57
C LEU A 137 -10.35 -12.59 17.33
N GLN A 138 -11.60 -12.21 17.09
CA GLN A 138 -12.77 -12.90 17.63
C GLN A 138 -12.79 -14.38 17.21
N LEU A 139 -12.62 -14.68 15.91
CA LEU A 139 -12.59 -16.06 15.41
C LEU A 139 -11.46 -16.91 16.01
N LEU A 140 -10.30 -16.29 16.30
CA LEU A 140 -9.20 -16.95 17.01
C LEU A 140 -9.53 -17.19 18.49
N ALA A 141 -10.17 -16.22 19.15
CA ALA A 141 -10.56 -16.31 20.56
C ALA A 141 -11.63 -17.39 20.79
N GLU A 142 -12.58 -17.50 19.86
CA GLU A 142 -13.64 -18.52 19.85
C GLU A 142 -13.14 -19.91 19.42
N GLY A 143 -11.89 -20.03 18.97
CA GLY A 143 -11.31 -21.30 18.53
C GLY A 143 -11.81 -21.79 17.17
N VAL A 144 -12.46 -20.93 16.38
CA VAL A 144 -12.90 -21.25 15.01
C VAL A 144 -11.70 -21.41 14.06
N VAL A 145 -10.60 -20.70 14.37
CA VAL A 145 -9.35 -20.74 13.60
C VAL A 145 -8.17 -20.88 14.56
N ASP A 146 -7.14 -21.64 14.16
CA ASP A 146 -5.94 -21.86 14.99
C ASP A 146 -4.72 -21.01 14.59
N GLY A 147 -4.73 -20.45 13.38
CA GLY A 147 -3.60 -19.73 12.83
C GLY A 147 -3.91 -18.92 11.58
N LEU A 148 -2.99 -18.01 11.27
CA LEU A 148 -3.16 -16.99 10.24
C LEU A 148 -2.12 -17.14 9.13
N ARG A 149 -2.50 -16.78 7.90
CA ARG A 149 -1.58 -16.50 6.79
C ARG A 149 -1.79 -15.05 6.38
N VAL A 150 -0.71 -14.27 6.40
CA VAL A 150 -0.74 -12.84 6.05
C VAL A 150 -0.40 -12.66 4.58
N ASP A 151 -1.34 -12.10 3.82
CA ASP A 151 -1.15 -11.70 2.44
C ASP A 151 -0.29 -10.45 2.32
N HIS A 152 0.63 -10.44 1.34
CA HIS A 152 1.38 -9.26 0.91
C HIS A 152 1.92 -8.34 2.04
N PRO A 153 2.64 -8.88 3.05
CA PRO A 153 3.23 -8.08 4.12
C PRO A 153 4.22 -7.02 3.61
N ASP A 154 4.88 -7.24 2.46
CA ASP A 154 5.84 -6.29 1.89
C ASP A 154 5.17 -5.00 1.36
N GLY A 155 3.84 -4.97 1.23
CA GLY A 155 3.09 -3.75 0.90
C GLY A 155 2.82 -2.83 2.09
N LEU A 156 3.02 -3.32 3.32
CA LEU A 156 2.76 -2.58 4.55
C LEU A 156 3.82 -1.49 4.78
N ALA A 157 3.43 -0.39 5.43
CA ALA A 157 4.34 0.69 5.77
C ALA A 157 5.44 0.25 6.77
N ASP A 158 5.06 -0.56 7.76
CA ASP A 158 5.98 -1.21 8.71
C ASP A 158 5.53 -2.65 8.99
N PRO A 159 5.94 -3.64 8.17
CA PRO A 159 5.58 -5.04 8.37
C PRO A 159 6.12 -5.62 9.67
N GLY A 160 7.21 -5.09 10.21
CA GLY A 160 7.79 -5.56 11.47
C GLY A 160 6.90 -5.20 12.65
N ALA A 161 6.47 -3.93 12.72
CA ALA A 161 5.54 -3.46 13.74
C ALA A 161 4.16 -4.14 13.62
N TYR A 162 3.66 -4.33 12.40
CA TYR A 162 2.42 -5.06 12.16
C TYR A 162 2.49 -6.49 12.69
N LEU A 163 3.53 -7.25 12.34
CA LEU A 163 3.66 -8.65 12.80
C LEU A 163 3.86 -8.75 14.31
N GLN A 164 4.53 -7.77 14.93
CA GLN A 164 4.62 -7.70 16.38
C GLN A 164 3.24 -7.50 17.02
N ARG A 165 2.47 -6.51 16.54
CA ARG A 165 1.13 -6.22 17.04
C ARG A 165 0.20 -7.42 16.85
N LEU A 166 0.27 -8.09 15.70
CA LEU A 166 -0.49 -9.30 15.42
C LEU A 166 -0.11 -10.45 16.37
N HIS A 167 1.19 -10.64 16.64
CA HIS A 167 1.64 -11.65 17.60
C HIS A 167 1.09 -11.39 19.00
N GLU A 168 1.14 -10.14 19.47
CA GLU A 168 0.61 -9.73 20.78
C GLU A 168 -0.92 -9.92 20.84
N ALA A 169 -1.67 -9.42 19.84
CA ALA A 169 -3.13 -9.50 19.79
C ALA A 169 -3.66 -10.93 19.67
N THR A 170 -2.91 -11.84 19.05
CA THR A 170 -3.31 -13.24 18.88
C THR A 170 -2.85 -14.14 20.02
N GLY A 171 -2.08 -13.64 20.99
CA GLY A 171 -1.47 -14.49 22.02
C GLY A 171 -0.42 -15.46 21.46
N GLY A 172 0.24 -15.07 20.36
CA GLY A 172 1.31 -15.85 19.75
C GLY A 172 0.86 -17.04 18.90
N ARG A 173 -0.37 -17.03 18.39
CA ARG A 173 -0.89 -18.08 17.49
C ARG A 173 -0.04 -18.22 16.24
N TRP A 174 -0.06 -19.41 15.66
CA TRP A 174 0.76 -19.72 14.49
C TRP A 174 0.43 -18.75 13.34
N THR A 175 1.46 -18.08 12.83
CA THR A 175 1.33 -17.08 11.77
C THR A 175 2.35 -17.33 10.65
N ALA A 176 1.85 -17.55 9.44
CA ALA A 176 2.63 -17.56 8.21
C ALA A 176 2.49 -16.24 7.47
N VAL A 177 3.46 -15.91 6.63
CA VAL A 177 3.42 -14.71 5.78
C VAL A 177 3.77 -15.08 4.34
N GLU A 178 3.06 -14.48 3.40
CA GLU A 178 3.41 -14.57 1.99
C GLU A 178 4.64 -13.70 1.72
N LYS A 179 5.80 -14.32 1.43
CA LYS A 179 7.01 -13.56 1.12
C LYS A 179 7.87 -14.24 0.08
N ILE A 180 8.19 -13.49 -0.98
CA ILE A 180 9.10 -13.95 -2.03
C ILE A 180 10.54 -13.64 -1.60
N LEU A 181 11.31 -14.70 -1.33
CA LEU A 181 12.73 -14.59 -0.98
C LEU A 181 13.61 -14.72 -2.22
N PRO A 182 14.57 -13.81 -2.45
CA PRO A 182 15.61 -14.04 -3.45
C PRO A 182 16.45 -15.26 -3.08
N THR A 183 16.91 -16.02 -4.07
CA THR A 183 17.74 -17.21 -3.87
C THR A 183 18.94 -16.92 -2.95
N GLY A 184 19.11 -17.73 -1.89
CA GLY A 184 20.17 -17.57 -0.90
C GLY A 184 19.86 -16.57 0.24
N SER A 185 18.74 -15.84 0.14
CA SER A 185 18.26 -14.97 1.22
C SER A 185 17.48 -15.80 2.25
N ARG A 186 17.68 -15.52 3.54
CA ARG A 186 16.83 -16.05 4.60
C ARG A 186 15.77 -15.03 4.98
N CYS A 187 14.61 -15.49 5.46
CA CYS A 187 13.71 -14.59 6.16
C CYS A 187 14.45 -14.00 7.37
N PRO A 188 14.37 -12.67 7.60
CA PRO A 188 15.04 -12.05 8.73
C PRO A 188 14.67 -12.78 10.03
N PRO A 189 15.63 -13.11 10.90
CA PRO A 189 15.30 -13.73 12.18
C PRO A 189 14.48 -12.74 13.02
N PRO A 190 13.63 -13.24 13.93
CA PRO A 190 12.75 -12.45 14.81
C PRO A 190 13.49 -11.58 15.86
N GLY A 191 14.69 -11.09 15.56
CA GLY A 191 15.50 -10.24 16.44
C GLY A 191 16.19 -9.06 15.76
N ARG A 192 16.05 -8.88 14.42
CA ARG A 192 16.49 -7.66 13.72
C ARG A 192 15.35 -6.74 13.29
N SER A 193 14.13 -7.28 13.25
CA SER A 193 12.88 -6.53 13.42
C SER A 193 12.42 -6.74 14.87
N ARG A 194 11.80 -5.76 15.51
CA ARG A 194 11.27 -5.85 16.90
C ARG A 194 10.08 -6.85 17.03
N ALA A 195 9.96 -7.85 16.16
CA ALA A 195 8.90 -8.84 16.21
C ALA A 195 9.33 -10.05 17.06
N PRO A 196 8.57 -10.46 18.10
CA PRO A 196 8.82 -11.68 18.86
C PRO A 196 8.75 -12.92 17.97
N ARG A 197 9.13 -14.09 18.53
CA ARG A 197 9.18 -15.41 17.89
C ARG A 197 7.83 -15.81 17.23
N ALA A 198 7.55 -15.29 16.04
CA ALA A 198 6.61 -15.90 15.11
C ALA A 198 7.35 -17.02 14.38
N THR A 199 6.75 -18.20 14.29
CA THR A 199 7.20 -19.29 13.40
C THR A 199 6.90 -18.91 11.95
N THR A 200 7.56 -17.86 11.46
CA THR A 200 7.36 -17.33 10.12
C THR A 200 8.03 -18.25 9.11
N ARG A 201 7.28 -19.24 8.60
CA ARG A 201 7.73 -20.04 7.47
C ARG A 201 7.36 -19.33 6.17
N CYS A 202 8.35 -18.73 5.53
CA CYS A 202 8.24 -18.17 4.19
C CYS A 202 8.20 -19.35 3.19
N GLY A 203 7.16 -19.45 2.36
CA GLY A 203 6.95 -20.59 1.45
C GLY A 203 8.09 -20.73 0.44
N THR A 204 8.77 -21.88 0.41
CA THR A 204 9.86 -22.17 -0.53
C THR A 204 9.41 -23.16 -1.61
N SER A 205 8.70 -22.70 -2.63
CA SER A 205 8.32 -23.55 -3.78
C SER A 205 9.49 -23.80 -4.76
N THR A 206 10.48 -22.91 -4.78
CA THR A 206 11.64 -22.97 -5.69
C THR A 206 12.66 -24.05 -5.34
N GLY A 207 12.73 -24.48 -4.08
CA GLY A 207 13.62 -25.57 -3.65
C GLY A 207 13.18 -26.93 -4.20
N SER A 208 11.89 -27.25 -4.06
CA SER A 208 11.31 -28.53 -4.49
C SER A 208 11.21 -28.69 -6.02
N SER A 209 11.08 -27.58 -6.75
CA SER A 209 11.08 -27.57 -8.22
C SER A 209 12.48 -27.69 -8.82
N ARG A 210 13.54 -27.24 -8.12
CA ARG A 210 14.93 -27.44 -8.57
C ARG A 210 15.43 -28.85 -8.35
N THR A 211 14.96 -29.56 -7.31
CA THR A 211 15.34 -30.97 -7.08
C THR A 211 14.71 -31.93 -8.07
N ARG A 212 13.60 -31.56 -8.73
CA ARG A 212 13.00 -32.31 -9.85
C ARG A 212 13.57 -31.96 -11.23
N ARG A 213 14.62 -31.15 -11.29
CA ARG A 213 15.30 -30.82 -12.55
C ARG A 213 16.38 -31.88 -12.78
N ALA A 214 16.21 -32.65 -13.86
CA ALA A 214 17.18 -33.65 -14.27
C ALA A 214 18.58 -33.01 -14.43
N PRO A 215 19.67 -33.72 -14.11
CA PRO A 215 21.03 -33.20 -14.20
C PRO A 215 21.30 -32.60 -15.59
N PRO A 216 22.21 -31.61 -15.70
CA PRO A 216 22.36 -30.74 -16.88
C PRO A 216 22.61 -31.45 -18.22
N ASN A 217 22.83 -32.77 -18.21
CA ASN A 217 23.07 -33.60 -19.38
C ASN A 217 21.85 -34.42 -19.84
N SER A 218 20.65 -34.17 -19.30
CA SER A 218 19.45 -34.98 -19.61
C SER A 218 18.25 -34.13 -20.00
N SER A 219 18.32 -33.42 -21.14
CA SER A 219 17.13 -32.99 -21.91
C SER A 219 17.51 -32.30 -23.23
N PRO A 220 16.85 -32.61 -24.37
CA PRO A 220 17.04 -31.92 -25.65
C PRO A 220 16.43 -30.50 -25.67
N ALA A 221 15.78 -30.06 -24.59
CA ALA A 221 15.10 -28.75 -24.49
C ALA A 221 16.06 -27.54 -24.55
N THR A 222 17.31 -27.68 -24.08
CA THR A 222 18.32 -26.61 -24.19
C THR A 222 18.79 -26.41 -25.63
N ALA A 223 18.85 -27.47 -26.43
CA ALA A 223 19.26 -27.42 -27.83
C ALA A 223 18.21 -26.74 -28.73
N ARG A 224 16.91 -26.95 -28.49
CA ARG A 224 15.83 -26.29 -29.25
C ARG A 224 15.77 -24.77 -29.04
N SER A 225 16.23 -24.25 -27.89
CA SER A 225 16.26 -22.79 -27.66
C SER A 225 17.32 -22.06 -28.49
N ARG A 226 18.34 -22.77 -28.99
CA ARG A 226 19.44 -22.22 -29.81
C ARG A 226 19.08 -22.07 -31.30
N ARG A 227 17.94 -22.58 -31.75
CA ARG A 227 17.46 -22.47 -33.16
C ARG A 227 16.59 -21.23 -33.42
N ARG A 228 16.32 -20.40 -32.42
CA ARG A 228 15.68 -19.09 -32.62
C ARG A 228 16.75 -18.06 -33.03
N PRO A 229 16.46 -17.16 -34.00
CA PRO A 229 17.41 -16.11 -34.38
C PRO A 229 17.75 -15.26 -33.14
N PRO A 230 18.97 -14.71 -33.04
CA PRO A 230 19.45 -14.07 -31.82
C PRO A 230 18.75 -12.72 -31.64
N THR A 231 17.53 -12.72 -31.12
CA THR A 231 16.96 -11.51 -30.55
C THR A 231 17.70 -11.25 -29.23
N ALA A 232 18.72 -10.40 -29.30
CA ALA A 232 19.49 -9.83 -28.19
C ALA A 232 19.35 -10.63 -26.88
N ALA A 233 20.04 -11.77 -26.81
CA ALA A 233 20.17 -12.55 -25.58
C ALA A 233 21.10 -11.80 -24.62
N GLY A 234 20.64 -10.66 -24.10
CA GLY A 234 21.29 -9.97 -23.00
C GLY A 234 21.27 -10.86 -21.77
N THR A 235 22.35 -10.81 -20.99
CA THR A 235 22.48 -11.45 -19.67
C THR A 235 21.19 -11.25 -18.85
N GLY A 236 20.75 -12.25 -18.07
CA GLY A 236 19.48 -12.19 -17.33
C GLY A 236 19.30 -10.91 -16.50
N ARG A 237 20.39 -10.28 -16.07
CA ARG A 237 20.43 -8.96 -15.43
C ARG A 237 19.86 -7.83 -16.31
N ARG A 238 20.17 -7.80 -17.61
CA ARG A 238 19.63 -6.82 -18.57
C ARG A 238 18.16 -7.11 -18.92
N ARG A 239 17.77 -8.38 -19.00
CA ARG A 239 16.37 -8.79 -19.25
C ARG A 239 15.41 -8.41 -18.13
N CYS A 240 15.85 -8.40 -16.86
CA CYS A 240 15.01 -7.93 -15.75
C CYS A 240 15.05 -6.40 -15.56
N GLY A 241 16.12 -5.72 -16.00
CA GLY A 241 16.29 -4.28 -15.83
C GLY A 241 15.34 -3.43 -16.69
N ALA A 242 15.27 -3.71 -18.00
CA ALA A 242 14.47 -2.90 -18.91
C ALA A 242 12.94 -2.94 -18.65
N PRO A 243 12.32 -4.10 -18.31
CA PRO A 243 10.91 -4.16 -17.93
C PRO A 243 10.61 -3.40 -16.62
N ARG A 244 11.51 -3.46 -15.64
CA ARG A 244 11.34 -2.73 -14.36
C ARG A 244 11.29 -1.23 -14.58
N THR A 245 12.22 -0.66 -15.35
CA THR A 245 12.24 0.78 -15.65
C THR A 245 10.99 1.22 -16.43
N ARG A 246 10.48 0.39 -17.36
CA ARG A 246 9.25 0.68 -18.09
C ARG A 246 8.01 0.67 -17.20
N SER A 247 7.90 -0.28 -16.26
CA SER A 247 6.78 -0.31 -15.31
C SER A 247 6.78 0.92 -14.39
N PHE A 248 7.96 1.31 -13.85
CA PHE A 248 8.07 2.53 -13.02
C PHE A 248 7.69 3.81 -13.75
N THR A 249 8.04 3.93 -15.03
CA THR A 249 7.81 5.17 -15.80
C THR A 249 6.45 5.25 -16.47
N ARG A 250 5.75 4.13 -16.68
CA ARG A 250 4.45 4.11 -17.40
C ARG A 250 3.25 3.61 -16.59
N GLU A 251 3.46 2.77 -15.59
CA GLU A 251 2.36 2.15 -14.83
C GLU A 251 2.28 2.65 -13.40
N LEU A 252 3.44 3.02 -12.83
CA LEU A 252 3.58 3.53 -11.47
C LEU A 252 4.03 5.00 -11.42
N ALA A 253 3.69 5.78 -12.45
CA ALA A 253 4.15 7.17 -12.55
C ALA A 253 3.61 8.02 -11.39
N ALA A 254 2.32 7.85 -11.05
CA ALA A 254 1.70 8.53 -9.92
C ALA A 254 2.40 8.22 -8.58
N GLU A 255 2.78 6.96 -8.36
CA GLU A 255 3.51 6.53 -7.16
C GLU A 255 4.92 7.13 -7.11
N VAL A 256 5.64 7.18 -8.24
CA VAL A 256 6.97 7.80 -8.32
C VAL A 256 6.90 9.31 -8.04
N ASP A 257 5.89 10.00 -8.57
CA ASP A 257 5.68 11.42 -8.33
C ASP A 257 5.34 11.69 -6.87
N ARG A 258 4.52 10.83 -6.26
CA ARG A 258 4.20 10.88 -4.83
C ARG A 258 5.45 10.76 -3.95
N LEU A 259 6.33 9.80 -4.24
CA LEU A 259 7.60 9.64 -3.52
C LEU A 259 8.52 10.86 -3.71
N THR A 260 8.53 11.45 -4.90
CA THR A 260 9.32 12.65 -5.21
C THR A 260 8.81 13.85 -4.41
N ARG A 261 7.48 14.07 -4.34
CA ARG A 261 6.87 15.10 -3.50
C ARG A 261 7.19 14.88 -2.02
N GLY A 262 7.04 13.65 -1.52
CA GLY A 262 7.38 13.28 -0.14
C GLY A 262 8.83 13.62 0.21
N ARG A 263 9.78 13.25 -0.65
CA ARG A 263 11.20 13.57 -0.46
C ARG A 263 11.47 15.08 -0.43
N ARG A 264 10.83 15.85 -1.31
CA ARG A 264 10.95 17.33 -1.32
C ARG A 264 10.40 17.95 -0.03
N ARG A 265 9.28 17.45 0.49
CA ARG A 265 8.70 17.91 1.79
C ARG A 265 9.64 17.64 2.96
N CYS A 266 10.23 16.43 3.04
CA CYS A 266 11.23 16.11 4.06
C CYS A 266 12.47 17.01 3.97
N ALA A 267 12.97 17.27 2.77
CA ALA A 267 14.12 18.16 2.56
C ALA A 267 13.85 19.61 2.97
N ARG A 268 12.62 20.11 2.78
CA ARG A 268 12.21 21.45 3.25
C ARG A 268 12.08 21.56 4.77
N ARG A 269 11.61 20.48 5.44
CA ARG A 269 11.44 20.43 6.90
C ARG A 269 12.75 20.25 7.68
N ILE A 270 13.83 19.81 7.03
CA ILE A 270 15.15 19.65 7.64
C ILE A 270 16.13 20.57 6.90
N PRO A 271 16.26 21.86 7.30
CA PRO A 271 17.03 22.85 6.53
C PRO A 271 18.55 22.59 6.50
N ARG A 272 19.06 21.62 7.26
CA ARG A 272 20.49 21.37 7.41
C ARG A 272 21.01 20.25 6.50
N CYS A 273 21.09 20.56 5.21
CA CYS A 273 22.06 19.93 4.29
C CYS A 273 22.31 20.83 3.06
N ALA A 274 22.41 22.13 3.27
CA ALA A 274 23.08 23.03 2.34
C ALA A 274 24.42 23.42 2.97
N THR A 275 25.51 23.24 2.23
CA THR A 275 26.92 23.49 2.57
C THR A 275 27.67 22.34 3.29
N THR A 276 28.22 21.41 2.51
CA THR A 276 29.68 21.15 2.45
C THR A 276 29.97 20.13 1.33
N ARG A 277 30.98 20.48 0.52
CA ARG A 277 31.71 19.75 -0.53
C ARG A 277 31.28 18.31 -0.90
N ARG A 278 31.23 18.12 -2.22
CA ARG A 278 31.14 16.83 -2.94
C ARG A 278 31.84 15.68 -2.21
N GLY A 279 31.09 14.61 -1.95
CA GLY A 279 31.63 13.27 -1.68
C GLY A 279 31.62 12.83 -0.21
N ARG A 280 30.46 12.44 0.33
CA ARG A 280 30.28 11.29 1.27
C ARG A 280 28.93 11.21 2.00
N CYS A 281 27.98 12.15 1.83
CA CYS A 281 26.70 12.10 2.56
C CYS A 281 25.59 11.24 1.89
N GLY A 282 25.76 10.81 0.63
CA GLY A 282 24.73 10.10 -0.14
C GLY A 282 24.32 8.70 0.34
N ARG A 283 24.95 8.16 1.40
CA ARG A 283 24.66 6.80 1.90
C ARG A 283 23.90 6.74 3.24
N ARG A 284 23.73 7.85 3.97
CA ARG A 284 23.04 7.82 5.29
C ARG A 284 21.58 8.27 5.27
N CYS A 285 21.14 8.97 4.22
CA CYS A 285 19.73 9.42 4.12
C CYS A 285 18.85 8.53 3.22
N GLY A 286 19.38 7.44 2.68
CA GLY A 286 18.69 6.61 1.68
C GLY A 286 18.19 5.24 2.15
N ASN A 287 18.40 4.88 3.42
CA ASN A 287 18.03 3.55 3.94
C ASN A 287 17.84 3.59 5.47
N SER A 288 16.94 4.45 5.94
CA SER A 288 16.41 4.34 7.30
C SER A 288 14.93 4.62 7.22
N SER A 289 14.17 3.61 7.62
CA SER A 289 12.74 3.60 7.82
C SER A 289 12.21 4.95 8.30
N TYR A 290 11.07 5.36 7.77
CA TYR A 290 10.27 6.46 8.33
C TYR A 290 9.93 6.10 9.78
N VAL A 291 10.78 6.54 10.72
CA VAL A 291 10.52 6.54 12.15
C VAL A 291 10.63 7.98 12.60
N LEU A 292 9.52 8.70 12.53
CA LEU A 292 9.32 9.90 13.32
C LEU A 292 8.67 9.44 14.64
N ARG A 293 9.50 9.15 15.65
CA ARG A 293 9.08 9.21 17.05
C ARG A 293 9.52 10.56 17.60
N SER A 294 8.55 11.42 17.89
CA SER A 294 8.71 12.54 18.82
C SER A 294 8.85 11.98 20.24
N THR A 295 10.08 11.77 20.70
CA THR A 295 10.35 11.65 22.13
C THR A 295 10.62 13.05 22.68
N VAL A 296 9.64 13.61 23.38
CA VAL A 296 9.88 14.69 24.34
C VAL A 296 10.75 14.07 25.44
N ARG A 297 12.02 14.44 25.49
CA ARG A 297 12.96 14.02 26.52
C ARG A 297 12.97 15.12 27.59
N THR A 298 12.31 14.87 28.71
CA THR A 298 12.50 15.63 29.94
C THR A 298 13.92 15.36 30.46
N PRO A 299 14.75 16.39 30.74
CA PRO A 299 16.08 16.19 31.30
C PRO A 299 16.00 15.76 32.79
N PRO A 300 16.96 14.95 33.28
CA PRO A 300 16.91 14.40 34.63
C PRO A 300 17.46 15.39 35.68
N GLY A 301 16.71 15.52 36.79
CA GLY A 301 17.21 15.64 38.16
C GLY A 301 17.85 16.96 38.62
N ALA A 302 17.10 17.74 39.39
CA ALA A 302 17.64 18.61 40.45
C ALA A 302 16.89 18.30 41.77
N PRO A 303 17.55 18.42 42.94
CA PRO A 303 17.23 17.67 44.15
C PRO A 303 15.99 18.19 44.90
N ILE A 304 15.24 17.27 45.49
CA ILE A 304 14.13 17.53 46.41
C ILE A 304 14.72 17.97 47.76
N PRO A 305 14.40 19.17 48.29
CA PRO A 305 14.68 19.48 49.68
C PRO A 305 13.72 18.72 50.59
N ARG A 306 14.29 17.98 51.56
CA ARG A 306 13.56 17.48 52.72
C ARG A 306 13.28 18.62 53.71
N ARG A 307 12.27 18.36 54.55
CA ARG A 307 11.82 19.04 55.78
C ARG A 307 10.60 19.92 55.53
N SER A 308 9.54 19.86 56.34
CA SER A 308 9.45 19.46 57.76
C SER A 308 8.13 18.75 58.01
#